data_AF-E2AWI4-F1
#
_entry.id   AF-E2AWI4-F1
#
_cell.length_a   1.000
_cell.length_b   1.000
_cell.length_c   1.000
_cell.angle_alpha   90.00
_cell.angle_beta   90.00
_cell.angle_gamma   90.00
#
_symmetry.space_group_name_H-M   'P 1'
#
loop_
_entity.id
_entity.type
_entity.pdbx_description
1 polymer ?
#
loop_
_entity_poly.entity_id
_entity_poly.type
_entity_poly.pdbx_seq_one_letter_code
_entity_poly.pdbx_strand_id
1 'polypeptide(L)'
;DAPARSWILNHFGHTSSNPCSKCRIVGIRCEDQIVFMGINHCLRTNDEYSKLDDEDHHKGPTPLSRLPMGLVSQVPFEYMHLICLGVVKKLLNAWITG
;
A
#
# COMPACT_ATOMS: atom_id res chain seq x y z
N ASP A 1 -4.46 -5.69 -6.13
CA ASP A 1 -3.36 -6.13 -5.26
C ASP A 1 -3.37 -5.50 -3.86
N ALA A 2 -3.65 -4.20 -3.70
CA ALA A 2 -3.59 -3.55 -2.38
C ALA A 2 -4.35 -4.29 -1.25
N PRO A 3 -5.56 -4.87 -1.45
CA PRO A 3 -6.20 -5.68 -0.42
C PRO A 3 -5.41 -6.93 -0.02
N ALA A 4 -4.92 -7.71 -0.98
CA ALA A 4 -4.13 -8.91 -0.74
C ALA A 4 -2.81 -8.58 -0.02
N ARG A 5 -2.14 -7.50 -0.43
CA ARG A 5 -0.93 -7.01 0.22
C ARG A 5 -1.16 -6.58 1.66
N SER A 6 -2.23 -5.82 1.91
CA SER A 6 -2.60 -5.39 3.27
C SER A 6 -2.96 -6.56 4.18
N TRP A 7 -3.55 -7.61 3.60
CA TRP A 7 -3.89 -8.82 4.33
C TRP A 7 -2.63 -9.61 4.71
N ILE A 8 -1.75 -9.92 3.75
CA ILE A 8 -0.55 -10.72 4.04
C ILE A 8 0.44 -9.98 4.96
N LEU A 9 0.57 -8.66 4.81
CA LEU A 9 1.43 -7.82 5.65
C LEU A 9 0.76 -7.34 6.95
N ASN A 10 -0.50 -7.69 7.16
CA ASN A 10 -1.28 -7.33 8.36
C ASN A 10 -1.25 -5.82 8.70
N HIS A 11 -1.53 -4.98 7.71
CA HIS A 11 -1.65 -3.53 7.88
C HIS A 11 -3.04 -3.03 7.44
N PHE A 12 -3.37 -1.77 7.71
CA PHE A 12 -4.61 -1.15 7.26
C PHE A 12 -4.63 -0.96 5.74
N GLY A 13 -5.68 -1.46 5.09
CA GLY A 13 -5.74 -1.51 3.62
C GLY A 13 -5.97 -0.16 2.95
N HIS A 14 -6.12 -0.19 1.62
CA HIS A 14 -6.23 0.98 0.74
C HIS A 14 -7.29 2.05 1.08
N THR A 15 -8.19 1.79 2.02
CA THR A 15 -9.22 2.73 2.51
C THR A 15 -8.84 3.41 3.84
N SER A 16 -7.64 3.18 4.37
CA SER A 16 -7.15 3.84 5.57
C SER A 16 -6.46 5.15 5.25
N SER A 17 -6.22 5.97 6.29
CA SER A 17 -5.40 7.19 6.18
C SER A 17 -3.93 6.88 5.96
N ASN A 18 -3.42 5.70 6.35
CA ASN A 18 -2.00 5.36 6.27
C ASN A 18 -1.81 4.02 5.51
N PRO A 19 -2.21 3.90 4.22
CA PRO A 19 -2.33 2.59 3.58
C PRO A 19 -1.05 2.08 2.91
N CYS A 20 -0.11 2.98 2.57
CA CYS A 20 1.06 2.59 1.79
C CYS A 20 2.02 1.79 2.65
N SER A 21 2.57 0.67 2.17
CA SER A 21 3.58 -0.10 2.91
C SER A 21 5.03 0.32 2.62
N LYS A 22 5.25 1.31 1.73
CA LYS A 22 6.59 1.77 1.32
C LYS A 22 6.94 3.17 1.85
N CYS A 23 5.95 4.05 2.05
CA CYS A 23 6.17 5.41 2.52
C CYS A 23 5.09 5.87 3.50
N ARG A 24 5.46 6.76 4.43
CA ARG A 24 4.60 7.33 5.47
C ARG A 24 3.70 8.44 4.93
N ILE A 25 2.90 8.09 3.91
CA ILE A 25 1.87 8.97 3.38
C ILE A 25 0.67 8.98 4.33
N VAL A 26 0.14 10.17 4.57
CA VAL A 26 -1.07 10.38 5.38
C VAL A 26 -2.15 10.95 4.47
N GLY A 27 -3.29 10.27 4.45
CA GLY A 27 -4.49 10.66 3.73
C GLY A 27 -5.32 11.63 4.55
N ILE A 28 -5.80 12.67 3.90
CA ILE A 28 -6.72 13.65 4.47
C ILE A 28 -8.13 13.27 4.06
N ARG A 29 -9.07 13.27 5.00
CA ARG A 29 -10.47 13.05 4.70
C ARG A 29 -11.08 14.33 4.12
N CYS A 30 -11.49 14.27 2.86
CA CYS A 30 -12.27 15.30 2.19
C CYS A 30 -13.65 14.70 1.89
N GLU A 31 -14.68 15.17 2.60
CA GLU A 31 -16.03 14.60 2.54
C GLU A 31 -16.02 13.09 2.87
N ASP A 32 -16.46 12.24 1.93
CA ASP A 32 -16.51 10.79 2.04
C ASP A 32 -15.31 10.08 1.38
N GLN A 33 -14.28 10.82 1.00
CA GLN A 33 -13.09 10.29 0.32
C GLN A 33 -11.81 10.59 1.12
N ILE A 34 -10.83 9.70 0.99
CA ILE A 34 -9.47 9.93 1.48
C ILE A 34 -8.61 10.39 0.31
N VAL A 35 -7.99 11.56 0.46
CA VAL A 35 -7.12 12.18 -0.52
C VAL A 35 -5.68 12.13 -0.04
N PHE A 36 -4.78 11.65 -0.90
CA PHE A 36 -3.36 11.56 -0.64
C PHE A 36 -2.62 12.64 -1.42
N MET A 37 -2.02 13.60 -0.72
CA MET A 37 -1.38 14.77 -1.33
C MET A 37 0.14 14.63 -1.35
N GLY A 38 0.76 15.19 -2.40
CA GLY A 38 2.22 15.20 -2.56
C GLY A 38 2.80 13.85 -2.94
N ILE A 39 4.07 13.87 -3.36
CA ILE A 39 4.78 12.68 -3.89
C ILE A 39 6.06 12.35 -3.13
N ASN A 40 6.55 13.26 -2.29
CA ASN A 40 7.81 13.12 -1.57
C ASN A 40 7.53 12.83 -0.09
N HIS A 41 7.23 11.58 0.21
CA HIS A 41 6.95 11.10 1.57
C HIS A 41 8.13 10.32 2.11
N CYS A 42 8.35 10.37 3.43
CA CYS A 42 9.39 9.57 4.09
C CYS A 42 9.21 8.09 3.79
N LEU A 43 10.26 7.41 3.35
CA LEU A 43 10.22 5.97 3.10
C LEU A 43 10.22 5.22 4.44
N ARG A 44 9.50 4.09 4.50
CA ARG A 44 9.63 3.16 5.62
C ARG A 44 10.91 2.36 5.46
N THR A 45 11.56 2.06 6.57
CA THR A 45 12.68 1.12 6.60
C THR A 45 12.20 -0.28 6.98
N ASN A 46 12.98 -1.31 6.64
CA ASN A 46 12.68 -2.68 7.05
C ASN A 46 12.66 -2.84 8.57
N ASP A 47 13.53 -2.12 9.29
CA ASP A 47 13.66 -2.19 10.74
C ASP A 47 12.42 -1.64 11.44
N GLU A 48 12.00 -0.41 11.10
CA GLU A 48 10.79 0.21 11.65
C GLU A 48 9.54 -0.63 11.36
N TYR A 49 9.43 -1.18 10.14
CA TYR A 49 8.29 -2.01 9.74
C TYR A 49 8.25 -3.34 10.51
N SER A 50 9.41 -3.92 10.80
CA SER A 50 9.52 -5.17 11.57
C SER A 50 9.18 -4.95 13.05
N LYS A 51 9.54 -3.78 13.59
CA LYS A 51 9.22 -3.37 14.96
C LYS A 51 7.78 -2.87 15.15
N LEU A 52 7.06 -2.66 14.06
CA LEU A 52 5.68 -2.14 14.04
C LEU A 52 5.59 -0.72 14.61
N ASP A 53 6.58 0.14 14.35
CA ASP A 53 6.70 1.49 14.93
C ASP A 53 5.57 2.46 14.51
N ASP A 54 4.79 2.11 13.48
CA ASP A 54 3.72 2.93 12.90
C ASP A 54 2.33 2.32 13.21
N GLU A 55 1.79 2.63 14.38
CA GLU A 55 0.50 2.08 14.86
C GLU A 55 -0.68 2.42 13.95
N ASP A 56 -0.64 3.57 13.27
CA ASP A 56 -1.68 3.98 12.32
C ASP A 56 -1.65 3.17 11.02
N HIS A 57 -0.52 2.51 10.72
CA HIS A 57 -0.36 1.63 9.58
C HIS A 57 -0.59 0.16 9.95
N HIS A 58 -0.02 -0.32 11.05
CA HIS A 58 0.03 -1.73 11.39
C HIS A 58 -1.19 -2.20 12.20
N LYS A 59 -1.70 -3.41 11.91
CA LYS A 59 -2.68 -4.09 12.78
C LYS A 59 -2.03 -5.03 13.79
N GLY A 60 -0.75 -5.36 13.57
CA GLY A 60 0.02 -6.32 14.35
C GLY A 60 1.06 -7.03 13.47
N PRO A 61 1.71 -8.08 14.00
CA PRO A 61 2.73 -8.82 13.26
C PRO A 61 2.11 -9.57 12.08
N THR A 62 2.84 -9.62 10.96
CA THR A 62 2.53 -10.44 9.79
C THR A 62 3.13 -11.85 9.95
N PRO A 63 2.54 -12.90 9.36
CA PRO A 63 3.19 -14.22 9.28
C PRO A 63 4.56 -14.17 8.59
N LEU A 64 4.82 -13.18 7.72
CA LEU A 64 6.09 -13.01 7.01
C LEU A 64 7.23 -12.52 7.92
N SER A 65 6.95 -12.04 9.13
CA SER A 65 7.99 -11.59 10.08
C SER A 65 8.92 -12.72 10.54
N ARG A 66 8.52 -13.97 10.35
CA ARG A 66 9.32 -15.16 10.66
C ARG A 66 10.40 -15.47 9.61
N LEU A 67 10.32 -14.83 8.44
CA LEU A 67 11.27 -15.04 7.35
C LEU A 67 12.39 -14.01 7.44
N PRO A 68 13.66 -14.38 7.13
CA PRO A 68 14.78 -13.46 7.12
C PRO A 68 14.77 -12.57 5.87
N MET A 69 13.71 -11.77 5.71
CA MET A 69 13.49 -10.91 4.55
C MET A 69 13.04 -9.50 4.94
N GLY A 70 13.37 -8.53 4.10
CA GLY A 70 12.91 -7.15 4.29
C GLY A 70 11.45 -6.99 3.85
N LEU A 71 10.54 -6.75 4.80
CA LEU A 71 9.11 -6.57 4.51
C LEU A 71 8.83 -5.34 3.63
N VAL A 72 9.63 -4.28 3.78
CA VAL A 72 9.50 -3.08 2.94
C VAL A 72 10.25 -3.26 1.63
N SER A 73 11.47 -3.79 1.61
CA SER A 73 12.27 -3.83 0.38
C SER A 73 11.91 -4.99 -0.56
N GLN A 74 11.49 -6.15 -0.03
CA GLN A 74 11.34 -7.38 -0.81
C GLN A 74 9.89 -7.75 -1.13
N VAL A 75 8.89 -7.15 -0.47
CA VAL A 75 7.49 -7.38 -0.83
C VAL A 75 7.13 -6.48 -2.03
N PRO A 76 6.83 -7.04 -3.21
CA PRO A 76 6.68 -6.26 -4.42
C PRO A 76 5.36 -5.47 -4.44
N PHE A 77 5.38 -4.37 -5.18
CA PHE A 77 4.15 -3.77 -5.69
C PHE A 77 3.93 -4.40 -7.06
N GLU A 78 2.89 -5.21 -7.19
CA GLU A 78 2.75 -6.09 -8.33
C GLU A 78 2.26 -5.30 -9.56
N TYR A 79 3.16 -5.15 -10.54
CA TYR A 79 2.98 -4.33 -11.75
C TYR A 79 1.78 -4.78 -12.59
N MET A 80 1.55 -6.09 -12.70
CA MET A 80 0.46 -6.64 -13.51
C MET A 80 -0.90 -6.17 -12.99
N HIS A 81 -1.16 -6.26 -11.69
CA HIS A 81 -2.42 -5.80 -11.13
C HIS A 81 -2.54 -4.28 -11.05
N LEU A 82 -1.44 -3.56 -10.83
CA LEU A 82 -1.47 -2.10 -10.70
C LEU A 82 -1.58 -1.41 -12.05
N ILE A 83 -0.77 -1.80 -13.03
CA ILE A 83 -0.65 -1.11 -14.32
C ILE A 83 -1.42 -1.84 -15.41
N CYS A 84 -1.11 -3.11 -15.69
CA CYS A 84 -1.72 -3.84 -16.81
C CYS A 84 -3.23 -4.06 -16.63
N LEU A 85 -3.65 -4.57 -15.47
CA LEU A 85 -5.06 -4.84 -15.18
C LEU A 85 -5.79 -3.62 -14.60
N GLY A 86 -5.08 -2.74 -13.90
CA GLY A 86 -5.66 -1.54 -13.29
C GLY A 86 -5.85 -0.40 -14.28
N VAL A 87 -4.74 0.13 -14.79
CA VAL A 87 -4.73 1.35 -15.61
C VAL A 87 -5.03 1.03 -17.08
N VAL A 88 -4.29 0.07 -17.68
CA VAL A 88 -4.42 -0.22 -19.11
C VAL A 88 -5.82 -0.73 -19.45
N LYS A 89 -6.41 -1.59 -18.60
CA LYS A 89 -7.81 -2.02 -18.78
C LYS A 89 -8.81 -0.85 -18.77
N LYS A 90 -8.64 0.12 -17.87
CA LYS A 90 -9.52 1.31 -17.81
C LYS A 90 -9.37 2.18 -19.05
N LEU A 91 -8.14 2.41 -19.51
CA LEU A 91 -7.87 3.18 -20.73
C LEU A 91 -8.48 2.49 -21.96
N LEU A 92 -8.25 1.18 -22.12
CA LEU A 92 -8.82 0.41 -23.24
C LEU A 92 -10.35 0.41 -23.22
N ASN A 93 -10.97 0.23 -22.05
CA ASN A 93 -12.43 0.32 -21.94
C ASN A 93 -12.93 1.70 -22.37
N ALA A 94 -12.37 2.78 -21.82
CA ALA A 94 -12.76 4.14 -22.20
C ALA A 94 -12.57 4.41 -23.71
N TRP A 95 -11.48 3.93 -24.32
CA TRP A 95 -11.23 4.14 -25.75
C TRP A 95 -12.14 3.31 -26.66
N ILE A 96 -12.54 2.11 -26.24
CA ILE A 96 -13.36 1.21 -27.06
C ILE A 96 -14.86 1.48 -26.86
N THR A 97 -15.30 1.78 -25.64
CA THR A 97 -16.73 1.93 -25.34
C THR A 97 -17.21 3.38 -25.35
N GLY A 98 -16.31 4.37 -25.29
CA GLY A 98 -16.62 5.79 -25.13
C GLY A 98 -16.83 6.16 -23.66
#